data_AF-A0A2E4IMF0-F1
#
_entry.id   AF-A0A2E4IMF0-F1
#
_cell.length_a   1.000
_cell.length_b   1.000
_cell.length_c   1.000
_cell.angle_alpha   90.00
_cell.angle_beta   90.00
_cell.angle_gamma   90.00
#
_symmetry.space_group_name_H-M   'P 1'
#
loop_
_entity.id
_entity.type
_entity.pdbx_description
1 polymer ?
#
loop_
_entity_poly.entity_id
_entity_poly.type
_entity_poly.pdbx_seq_one_letter_code
_entity_poly.pdbx_strand_id
1 'polypeptide(L)'
;MKKPTRPAAPEVGAPVPVPALYAWPPRPLAALKWLLGEYLFPWVYLFAALAIVSWYFFTPDLAEMKVLSWEWVALIWLRNTALLTLFAAPLHWWLYTRQGQQDQTKLNKKWQPKNSPRFLFNSQLKDNLFWSLASGVTIWTLYESITYWLYANGYVQLVEWKGSEIYLLIMGVLTIFWSSGHFYFVHRLLHWPPLYRVAHALHHKNNNPQPWSGISMHPIEHGIYFSVFVLFWFIPVHPVLVILLGFFQGVSPAISHAGFGEVRLGRHLKIAAGDPFHQIHHKYYEVNYGNKPAPFDKLFGSWHDGTVEAKRAFRMQRAQTLKG
;
A
#
# COMPACT_ATOMS: atom_id res chain seq x y z
N MET A 1 23.34 28.10 3.15
CA MET A 1 22.15 27.31 2.76
C MET A 1 22.07 26.05 3.61
N LYS A 2 21.05 25.90 4.47
CA LYS A 2 20.82 24.63 5.18
C LYS A 2 20.44 23.57 4.13
N LYS A 3 21.19 22.46 4.05
CA LYS A 3 20.79 21.29 3.25
C LYS A 3 19.34 20.95 3.62
N PRO A 4 18.45 20.66 2.66
CA PRO A 4 17.13 20.14 2.98
C PRO A 4 17.33 18.83 3.73
N THR A 5 17.14 18.88 5.05
CA THR A 5 17.06 17.69 5.88
C THR A 5 15.90 16.87 5.36
N ARG A 6 16.16 15.60 5.02
CA ARG A 6 15.11 14.62 4.72
C ARG A 6 13.99 14.81 5.74
N PRO A 7 12.70 14.85 5.35
CA PRO A 7 11.64 14.79 6.34
C PRO A 7 11.86 13.50 7.10
N ALA A 8 12.30 13.61 8.35
CA ALA A 8 12.36 12.46 9.23
C ALA A 8 10.94 11.93 9.33
N ALA A 9 10.78 10.60 9.43
CA ALA A 9 9.51 10.07 9.86
C ALA A 9 9.09 10.80 11.15
N PRO A 10 7.82 11.21 11.29
CA PRO A 10 7.38 11.89 12.50
C PRO A 10 7.81 11.09 13.72
N GLU A 11 8.28 11.78 14.76
CA GLU A 11 8.70 11.12 16.00
C GLU A 11 7.58 10.20 16.50
N VAL A 12 7.94 9.11 17.17
CA VAL A 12 6.95 8.15 17.68
C VAL A 12 6.06 8.88 18.68
N GLY A 13 4.81 9.16 18.30
CA GLY A 13 3.84 9.93 19.09
C GLY A 13 3.61 11.38 18.62
N ALA A 14 4.37 11.87 17.63
CA ALA A 14 4.08 13.15 16.99
C ALA A 14 2.79 13.05 16.15
N PRO A 15 2.01 14.14 16.03
CA PRO A 15 0.78 14.15 15.24
C PRO A 15 1.08 13.78 13.78
N VAL A 16 0.22 12.94 13.20
CA VAL A 16 0.25 12.73 11.75
C VAL A 16 -0.15 14.03 11.06
N PRO A 17 0.74 14.66 10.27
CA PRO A 17 0.43 15.93 9.64
C PRO A 17 -0.60 15.75 8.53
N VAL A 18 -1.48 16.75 8.39
CA VAL A 18 -2.36 16.85 7.23
C VAL A 18 -1.53 17.33 6.03
N PRO A 19 -1.59 16.68 4.86
CA PRO A 19 -0.87 17.12 3.67
C PRO A 19 -1.17 18.56 3.29
N ALA A 20 -0.16 19.28 2.81
CA ALA A 20 -0.31 20.65 2.30
C ALA A 20 -1.28 20.73 1.11
N LEU A 21 -1.51 19.62 0.41
CA LEU A 21 -2.51 19.47 -0.65
C LEU A 21 -3.93 19.83 -0.18
N TYR A 22 -4.22 19.69 1.12
CA TYR A 22 -5.53 19.94 1.72
C TYR A 22 -5.53 21.13 2.69
N ALA A 23 -4.52 22.00 2.61
CA ALA A 23 -4.47 23.20 3.43
C ALA A 23 -5.55 24.19 2.98
N TRP A 24 -6.23 24.80 3.95
CA TRP A 24 -7.07 25.98 3.73
C TRP A 24 -6.50 27.16 4.53
N PRO A 25 -6.28 28.34 3.92
CA PRO A 25 -6.44 28.63 2.48
C PRO A 25 -5.50 27.79 1.59
N PRO A 26 -5.82 27.56 0.30
CA PRO A 26 -5.02 26.71 -0.60
C PRO A 26 -3.58 27.19 -0.71
N ARG A 27 -2.62 26.25 -0.64
CA ARG A 27 -1.18 26.53 -0.70
C ARG A 27 -0.53 25.77 -1.87
N PRO A 28 -0.72 26.20 -3.13
CA PRO A 28 -0.35 25.41 -4.31
C PRO A 28 1.13 25.06 -4.38
N LEU A 29 2.03 25.99 -4.06
CA LEU A 29 3.48 25.72 -4.03
C LEU A 29 3.88 24.72 -2.94
N ALA A 30 3.25 24.79 -1.77
CA ALA A 30 3.49 23.84 -0.69
C ALA A 30 2.91 22.46 -1.03
N ALA A 31 1.74 22.42 -1.66
CA ALA A 31 1.12 21.19 -2.16
C ALA A 31 1.99 20.51 -3.23
N LEU A 32 2.52 21.28 -4.19
CA LEU A 32 3.41 20.76 -5.22
C LEU A 32 4.73 20.25 -4.63
N LYS A 33 5.33 21.00 -3.71
CA LYS A 33 6.56 20.58 -3.01
C LYS A 33 6.34 19.30 -2.19
N TRP A 34 5.21 19.20 -1.50
CA TRP A 34 4.82 18.01 -0.76
C TRP A 34 4.61 16.82 -1.71
N LEU A 35 3.89 17.03 -2.82
CA LEU A 35 3.63 16.01 -3.83
C LEU A 35 4.94 15.46 -4.40
N LEU A 36 5.75 16.31 -5.03
CA LEU A 36 6.99 15.89 -5.71
C LEU A 36 8.08 15.42 -4.74
N GLY A 37 8.08 15.95 -3.52
CA GLY A 37 9.03 15.58 -2.48
C GLY A 37 8.52 14.45 -1.60
N GLU A 38 7.79 14.81 -0.55
CA GLU A 38 7.41 13.89 0.53
C GLU A 38 6.56 12.69 0.08
N TYR A 39 5.72 12.87 -0.94
CA TYR A 39 4.82 11.83 -1.38
C TYR A 39 5.40 10.93 -2.46
N LEU A 40 5.94 11.52 -3.54
CA LEU A 40 6.50 10.73 -4.65
C LEU A 40 7.89 10.15 -4.32
N PHE A 41 8.72 10.86 -3.55
CA PHE A 41 10.08 10.42 -3.26
C PHE A 41 10.17 9.62 -1.94
N PRO A 42 10.98 8.55 -1.88
CA PRO A 42 11.69 7.90 -2.98
C PRO A 42 10.85 6.82 -3.69
N TRP A 43 9.78 6.37 -3.05
CA TRP A 43 9.14 5.10 -3.39
C TRP A 43 8.39 5.12 -4.72
N VAL A 44 7.68 6.20 -5.04
CA VAL A 44 6.95 6.28 -6.31
C VAL A 44 7.92 6.36 -7.49
N TYR A 45 8.99 7.15 -7.36
CA TYR A 45 10.00 7.21 -8.41
C TYR A 45 10.69 5.85 -8.62
N LEU A 46 11.00 5.15 -7.52
CA LEU A 46 11.54 3.79 -7.59
C LEU A 46 10.57 2.83 -8.27
N PHE A 47 9.29 2.86 -7.89
CA PHE A 47 8.25 2.01 -8.49
C PHE A 47 8.00 2.34 -9.96
N ALA A 48 8.00 3.62 -10.36
CA ALA A 48 7.89 4.01 -11.76
C ALA A 48 9.05 3.46 -12.59
N ALA A 49 10.29 3.60 -12.10
CA ALA A 49 11.47 3.04 -12.76
C ALA A 49 11.41 1.51 -12.85
N LEU A 50 11.04 0.83 -11.76
CA LEU A 50 10.86 -0.61 -11.75
C LEU A 50 9.72 -1.07 -12.65
N ALA A 51 8.67 -0.27 -12.83
CA ALA A 51 7.52 -0.63 -13.65
C ALA A 51 7.90 -0.62 -15.13
N ILE A 52 8.70 0.38 -15.54
CA ILE A 52 9.31 0.45 -16.87
C ILE A 52 10.20 -0.79 -17.09
N VAL A 53 11.12 -1.07 -16.16
CA VAL A 53 12.01 -2.23 -16.27
C VAL A 53 11.21 -3.54 -16.32
N SER A 54 10.18 -3.67 -15.49
CA SER A 54 9.33 -4.87 -15.44
C SER A 54 8.57 -5.08 -16.74
N TRP A 55 8.05 -4.01 -17.33
CA TRP A 55 7.34 -4.07 -18.62
C TRP A 55 8.29 -4.53 -19.74
N TYR A 56 9.46 -3.90 -19.89
CA TYR A 56 10.32 -4.16 -21.03
C TYR A 56 11.21 -5.41 -20.92
N PHE A 57 11.47 -5.91 -19.71
CA PHE A 57 12.42 -7.02 -19.51
C PHE A 57 11.82 -8.25 -18.82
N PHE A 58 10.69 -8.11 -18.12
CA PHE A 58 10.15 -9.18 -17.28
C PHE A 58 8.66 -9.44 -17.50
N THR A 59 8.08 -8.86 -18.55
CA THR A 59 6.68 -9.09 -18.94
C THR A 59 6.69 -9.76 -20.32
N PRO A 60 5.97 -10.87 -20.51
CA PRO A 60 5.89 -11.52 -21.82
C PRO A 60 5.37 -10.59 -22.90
N ASP A 61 5.62 -10.93 -24.17
CA ASP A 61 5.14 -10.11 -25.28
C ASP A 61 3.61 -10.11 -25.34
N LEU A 62 3.03 -8.94 -25.62
CA LEU A 62 1.57 -8.78 -25.67
C LEU A 62 0.91 -9.70 -26.72
N ALA A 63 1.66 -10.10 -27.75
CA ALA A 63 1.21 -11.06 -28.76
C ALA A 63 0.92 -12.45 -28.16
N GLU A 64 1.72 -12.91 -27.19
CA GLU A 64 1.52 -14.19 -26.50
C GLU A 64 0.25 -14.16 -25.62
N MET A 65 -0.10 -12.98 -25.12
CA MET A 65 -1.23 -12.78 -24.19
C MET A 65 -2.60 -12.77 -24.86
N LYS A 66 -2.70 -12.96 -26.19
CA LYS A 66 -3.98 -13.07 -26.89
C LYS A 66 -4.78 -14.30 -26.44
N VAL A 67 -4.08 -15.40 -26.17
CA VAL A 67 -4.67 -16.64 -25.67
C VAL A 67 -4.25 -16.83 -24.23
N LEU A 68 -5.21 -17.00 -23.32
CA LEU A 68 -4.91 -17.31 -21.92
C LEU A 68 -4.15 -18.64 -21.84
N SER A 69 -2.96 -18.61 -21.25
CA SER A 69 -2.18 -19.82 -20.97
C SER A 69 -1.57 -19.73 -19.58
N TRP A 70 -1.37 -20.88 -18.95
CA TRP A 70 -0.74 -20.93 -17.63
C TRP A 70 0.73 -20.51 -17.67
N GLU A 71 1.39 -20.61 -18.81
CA GLU A 71 2.82 -20.33 -18.96
C GLU A 71 3.13 -18.84 -18.73
N TRP A 72 2.52 -17.95 -19.52
CA TRP A 72 2.78 -16.52 -19.39
C TRP A 72 2.17 -15.93 -18.12
N VAL A 73 1.03 -16.47 -17.65
CA VAL A 73 0.44 -16.09 -16.35
C VAL A 73 1.37 -16.48 -15.21
N ALA A 74 2.01 -17.65 -15.27
CA ALA A 74 2.99 -18.08 -14.27
C ALA A 74 4.25 -17.21 -14.29
N LEU A 75 4.68 -16.71 -15.45
CA LEU A 75 5.79 -15.75 -15.54
C LEU A 75 5.45 -14.43 -14.84
N ILE A 76 4.24 -13.89 -15.04
CA ILE A 76 3.78 -12.69 -14.32
C ILE A 76 3.68 -12.98 -12.81
N TRP A 77 3.18 -14.16 -12.41
CA TRP A 77 3.13 -14.58 -11.01
C TRP A 77 4.53 -14.64 -10.37
N LEU A 78 5.49 -15.22 -11.08
CA LEU A 78 6.88 -15.33 -10.62
C LEU A 78 7.50 -13.93 -10.48
N ARG A 79 7.28 -13.05 -11.46
CA ARG A 79 7.72 -11.65 -11.43
C ARG A 79 7.14 -10.92 -10.21
N ASN A 80 5.83 -11.00 -9.98
CA ASN A 80 5.16 -10.34 -8.86
C ASN A 80 5.60 -10.92 -7.50
N THR A 81 5.79 -12.23 -7.41
CA THR A 81 6.35 -12.91 -6.23
C THR A 81 7.76 -12.43 -5.93
N ALA A 82 8.63 -12.39 -6.95
CA ALA A 82 10.01 -11.93 -6.80
C ALA A 82 10.06 -10.46 -6.36
N LEU A 83 9.24 -9.59 -6.96
CA LEU A 83 9.19 -8.17 -6.64
C LEU A 83 8.65 -7.92 -5.23
N LEU A 84 7.58 -8.57 -4.80
CA LEU A 84 7.12 -8.46 -3.41
C LEU A 84 8.20 -8.95 -2.43
N THR A 85 8.81 -10.10 -2.71
CA THR A 85 9.85 -10.70 -1.86
C THR A 85 11.09 -9.80 -1.76
N LEU A 86 11.48 -9.15 -2.86
CA LEU A 86 12.62 -8.22 -2.92
C LEU A 86 12.49 -7.06 -1.93
N PHE A 87 11.26 -6.64 -1.60
CA PHE A 87 11.02 -5.57 -0.63
C PHE A 87 10.69 -6.13 0.76
N ALA A 88 9.77 -7.09 0.84
CA ALA A 88 9.29 -7.60 2.12
C ALA A 88 10.36 -8.40 2.88
N ALA A 89 11.16 -9.23 2.19
CA ALA A 89 12.15 -10.09 2.84
C ALA A 89 13.32 -9.29 3.46
N PRO A 90 13.99 -8.35 2.76
CA PRO A 90 15.07 -7.57 3.36
C PRO A 90 14.59 -6.68 4.51
N LEU A 91 13.41 -6.06 4.37
CA LEU A 91 12.79 -5.30 5.46
C LEU A 91 12.53 -6.17 6.68
N HIS A 92 11.94 -7.34 6.47
CA HIS A 92 11.64 -8.27 7.57
C HIS A 92 12.93 -8.76 8.24
N TRP A 93 13.91 -9.17 7.44
CA TRP A 93 15.20 -9.64 7.95
C TRP A 93 15.90 -8.56 8.78
N TRP A 94 16.01 -7.33 8.27
CA TRP A 94 16.71 -6.27 8.99
C TRP A 94 15.98 -5.87 10.28
N LEU A 95 14.66 -5.65 10.21
CA LEU A 95 13.87 -5.07 11.30
C LEU A 95 13.46 -6.08 12.37
N TYR A 96 13.21 -7.34 12.00
CA TYR A 96 12.63 -8.35 12.89
C TYR A 96 13.58 -9.51 13.19
N THR A 97 14.32 -9.99 12.19
CA THR A 97 15.25 -11.13 12.38
C THR A 97 16.56 -10.69 12.99
N ARG A 98 17.25 -9.73 12.36
CA ARG A 98 18.53 -9.19 12.81
C ARG A 98 18.36 -8.10 13.88
N GLN A 99 17.20 -7.44 13.89
CA GLN A 99 16.91 -6.28 14.73
C GLN A 99 18.04 -5.23 14.64
N GLY A 100 18.48 -4.94 13.40
CA GLY A 100 19.69 -4.15 13.14
C GLY A 100 19.63 -2.70 13.65
N GLN A 101 18.43 -2.20 13.92
CA GLN A 101 18.17 -0.91 14.56
C GLN A 101 17.40 -1.03 15.89
N GLN A 102 17.29 -2.24 16.45
CA GLN A 102 16.53 -2.52 17.68
C GLN A 102 15.09 -1.96 17.60
N ASP A 103 14.60 -1.27 18.62
CA ASP A 103 13.28 -0.64 18.64
C ASP A 103 13.31 0.85 18.21
N GLN A 104 14.44 1.32 17.66
CA GLN A 104 14.55 2.67 17.13
C GLN A 104 13.51 2.83 16.03
N THR A 105 12.69 3.87 16.17
CA THR A 105 11.57 4.23 15.27
C THR A 105 10.45 3.20 15.16
N LYS A 106 10.45 2.15 15.99
CA LYS A 106 9.36 1.18 16.04
C LYS A 106 8.07 1.85 16.49
N LEU A 107 7.01 1.68 15.71
CA LEU A 107 5.73 2.37 15.93
C LEU A 107 4.92 1.74 17.07
N ASN A 108 5.09 0.43 17.28
CA ASN A 108 4.56 -0.31 18.43
C ASN A 108 5.73 -0.91 19.22
N LYS A 109 5.87 -0.55 20.50
CA LYS A 109 6.96 -1.03 21.36
C LYS A 109 6.93 -2.53 21.63
N LYS A 110 5.78 -3.19 21.45
CA LYS A 110 5.69 -4.65 21.58
C LYS A 110 6.27 -5.32 20.33
N TRP A 111 7.06 -6.36 20.55
CA TRP A 111 7.53 -7.24 19.48
C TRP A 111 6.46 -8.24 19.07
N GLN A 112 6.71 -8.95 17.97
CA GLN A 112 5.76 -9.93 17.44
C GLN A 112 5.57 -11.09 18.41
N PRO A 113 4.33 -11.58 18.57
CA PRO A 113 4.07 -12.70 19.47
C PRO A 113 4.76 -13.96 18.96
N LYS A 114 5.34 -14.73 19.88
CA LYS A 114 5.87 -16.07 19.60
C LYS A 114 4.76 -17.10 19.84
N ASN A 115 4.62 -18.10 18.97
CA ASN A 115 3.69 -19.23 19.12
C ASN A 115 2.26 -18.79 19.47
N SER A 116 1.61 -18.04 18.58
CA SER A 116 0.28 -17.47 18.83
C SER A 116 -0.82 -18.22 18.06
N PRO A 117 -1.80 -18.84 18.75
CA PRO A 117 -2.88 -19.61 18.11
C PRO A 117 -3.85 -18.76 17.30
N ARG A 118 -3.70 -17.43 17.31
CA ARG A 118 -4.48 -16.52 16.45
C ARG A 118 -4.17 -16.72 14.95
N PHE A 119 -2.96 -17.21 14.64
CA PHE A 119 -2.45 -17.40 13.28
C PHE A 119 -2.51 -18.87 12.87
N LEU A 120 -2.74 -19.14 11.58
CA LEU A 120 -2.93 -20.50 11.05
C LEU A 120 -1.79 -21.46 11.42
N PHE A 121 -0.55 -20.96 11.37
CA PHE A 121 0.67 -21.76 11.64
C PHE A 121 1.29 -21.49 13.01
N ASN A 122 0.51 -20.95 13.96
CA ASN A 122 1.00 -20.43 15.25
C ASN A 122 2.10 -19.36 15.11
N SER A 123 2.31 -18.81 13.91
CA SER A 123 3.39 -17.88 13.59
C SER A 123 2.88 -16.79 12.67
N GLN A 124 2.99 -15.54 13.13
CA GLN A 124 2.62 -14.37 12.34
C GLN A 124 3.36 -14.36 11.00
N LEU A 125 4.66 -14.63 10.99
CA LEU A 125 5.45 -14.61 9.77
C LEU A 125 4.99 -15.65 8.76
N LYS A 126 4.81 -16.91 9.18
CA LYS A 126 4.39 -17.99 8.28
C LYS A 126 2.99 -17.74 7.72
N ASP A 127 2.07 -17.27 8.55
CA ASP A 127 0.69 -16.97 8.13
C ASP A 127 0.68 -15.83 7.11
N ASN A 128 1.39 -14.74 7.41
CA ASN A 128 1.49 -13.60 6.50
C ASN A 128 2.19 -13.92 5.18
N LEU A 129 3.24 -14.76 5.19
CA LEU A 129 3.89 -15.27 3.98
C LEU A 129 2.90 -16.05 3.12
N PHE A 130 2.16 -16.97 3.74
CA PHE A 130 1.18 -17.80 3.04
C PHE A 130 0.10 -16.94 2.38
N TRP A 131 -0.59 -16.07 3.14
CA TRP A 131 -1.67 -15.27 2.57
C TRP A 131 -1.19 -14.27 1.54
N SER A 132 -0.03 -13.65 1.74
CA SER A 132 0.54 -12.70 0.76
C SER A 132 0.93 -13.39 -0.54
N LEU A 133 1.62 -14.53 -0.47
CA LEU A 133 2.16 -15.19 -1.66
C LEU A 133 1.13 -16.09 -2.34
N ALA A 134 0.46 -16.96 -1.59
CA ALA A 134 -0.47 -17.94 -2.16
C ALA A 134 -1.78 -17.31 -2.61
N SER A 135 -2.30 -16.30 -1.87
CA SER A 135 -3.54 -15.62 -2.23
C SER A 135 -3.30 -14.24 -2.84
N GLY A 136 -2.56 -13.36 -2.17
CA GLY A 136 -2.39 -11.97 -2.59
C GLY A 136 -1.74 -11.82 -3.95
N VAL A 137 -0.54 -12.38 -4.13
CA VAL A 137 0.16 -12.36 -5.42
C VAL A 137 -0.63 -13.07 -6.51
N THR A 138 -1.27 -14.19 -6.20
CA THR A 138 -2.11 -14.91 -7.17
C THR A 138 -3.26 -14.04 -7.69
N ILE A 139 -4.04 -13.41 -6.80
CA ILE A 139 -5.17 -12.57 -7.21
C ILE A 139 -4.69 -11.29 -7.89
N TRP A 140 -3.60 -10.68 -7.42
CA TRP A 140 -2.95 -9.56 -8.11
C TRP A 140 -2.59 -9.96 -9.55
N THR A 141 -1.88 -11.08 -9.73
CA THR A 141 -1.49 -11.57 -11.06
C THR A 141 -2.70 -11.88 -11.94
N LEU A 142 -3.80 -12.39 -11.39
CA LEU A 142 -5.02 -12.62 -12.17
C LEU A 142 -5.60 -11.30 -12.71
N TYR A 143 -5.72 -10.27 -11.89
CA TYR A 143 -6.20 -8.96 -12.34
C TYR A 143 -5.29 -8.34 -13.41
N GLU A 144 -3.97 -8.43 -13.21
CA GLU A 144 -3.00 -7.93 -14.17
C GLU A 144 -3.08 -8.72 -15.50
N SER A 145 -3.11 -10.05 -15.42
CA SER A 145 -3.17 -10.94 -16.59
C SER A 145 -4.45 -10.72 -17.40
N ILE A 146 -5.60 -10.58 -16.72
CA ILE A 146 -6.87 -10.25 -17.40
C ILE A 146 -6.76 -8.90 -18.09
N THR A 147 -6.15 -7.89 -17.44
CA THR A 147 -5.96 -6.57 -18.04
C THR A 147 -5.13 -6.64 -19.32
N TYR A 148 -4.04 -7.42 -19.31
CA TYR A 148 -3.22 -7.58 -20.52
C TYR A 148 -3.87 -8.43 -21.60
N TRP A 149 -4.62 -9.47 -21.23
CA TRP A 149 -5.42 -10.24 -22.17
C TRP A 149 -6.46 -9.35 -22.86
N LEU A 150 -7.10 -8.42 -22.14
CA LEU A 150 -8.02 -7.43 -22.71
C LEU A 150 -7.31 -6.51 -23.72
N TYR A 151 -6.09 -6.05 -23.42
CA TYR A 151 -5.29 -5.24 -24.34
C TYR A 151 -4.84 -6.03 -25.57
N ALA A 152 -4.34 -7.25 -25.38
CA ALA A 152 -3.84 -8.10 -26.46
C ALA A 152 -4.92 -8.45 -27.49
N ASN A 153 -6.17 -8.60 -27.03
CA ASN A 153 -7.33 -8.88 -27.87
C ASN A 153 -8.04 -7.62 -28.40
N GLY A 154 -7.57 -6.42 -28.03
CA GLY A 154 -8.17 -5.16 -28.48
C GLY A 154 -9.54 -4.85 -27.88
N TYR A 155 -9.94 -5.53 -26.80
CA TYR A 155 -11.17 -5.21 -26.07
C TYR A 155 -11.06 -3.86 -25.34
N VAL A 156 -9.83 -3.49 -24.96
CA VAL A 156 -9.51 -2.19 -24.39
C VAL A 156 -8.28 -1.65 -25.10
N GLN A 157 -8.33 -0.37 -25.46
CA GLN A 157 -7.25 0.26 -26.20
C GLN A 157 -6.00 0.40 -25.32
N LEU A 158 -4.86 0.01 -25.87
CA LEU A 158 -3.54 0.34 -25.34
C LEU A 158 -3.12 1.71 -25.86
N VAL A 159 -2.51 2.54 -25.00
CA VAL A 159 -1.97 3.85 -25.38
C VAL A 159 -0.45 3.81 -25.39
N GLU A 160 0.13 4.10 -26.56
CA GLU A 160 1.58 4.22 -26.74
C GLU A 160 2.09 5.56 -26.21
N TRP A 161 3.36 5.59 -25.78
CA TRP A 161 3.97 6.83 -25.28
C TRP A 161 4.07 7.91 -26.36
N LYS A 162 4.50 7.52 -27.56
CA LYS A 162 4.72 8.44 -28.66
C LYS A 162 3.40 9.09 -29.08
N GLY A 163 3.30 10.41 -28.92
CA GLY A 163 2.11 11.19 -29.25
C GLY A 163 1.04 11.23 -28.15
N SER A 164 1.27 10.60 -26.99
CA SER A 164 0.37 10.66 -25.82
C SER A 164 1.12 10.95 -24.52
N GLU A 165 2.29 11.59 -24.59
CA GLU A 165 3.21 11.77 -23.48
C GLU A 165 2.57 12.52 -22.32
N ILE A 166 1.93 13.66 -22.60
CA ILE A 166 1.26 14.49 -21.58
C ILE A 166 0.10 13.72 -20.95
N TYR A 167 -0.69 13.03 -21.76
CA TYR A 167 -1.81 12.21 -21.29
C TYR A 167 -1.33 11.13 -20.31
N LEU A 168 -0.31 10.36 -20.69
CA LEU A 168 0.22 9.28 -19.85
C LEU A 168 0.95 9.79 -18.61
N LEU A 169 1.58 10.96 -18.65
CA LEU A 169 2.12 11.62 -17.46
C LEU A 169 1.02 12.00 -16.48
N ILE A 170 -0.08 12.59 -16.97
CA ILE A 170 -1.27 12.89 -16.15
C ILE A 170 -1.86 11.60 -15.58
N MET A 171 -2.03 10.57 -16.42
CA MET A 171 -2.53 9.27 -16.00
C MET A 171 -1.64 8.60 -14.96
N GLY A 172 -0.32 8.76 -15.04
CA GLY A 172 0.61 8.27 -14.02
C GLY A 172 0.37 8.91 -12.66
N VAL A 173 0.13 10.22 -12.61
CA VAL A 173 -0.22 10.93 -11.37
C VAL A 173 -1.61 10.51 -10.88
N LEU A 174 -2.61 10.47 -11.76
CA LEU A 174 -3.96 10.01 -11.42
C LEU A 174 -3.97 8.56 -10.91
N THR A 175 -3.09 7.71 -11.44
CA THR A 175 -2.93 6.30 -11.03
C THR A 175 -2.54 6.17 -9.56
N ILE A 176 -1.96 7.21 -8.98
CA ILE A 176 -1.59 7.25 -7.57
C ILE A 176 -2.80 7.68 -6.74
N PHE A 177 -3.48 8.76 -7.16
CA PHE A 177 -4.59 9.33 -6.41
C PHE A 177 -5.84 8.44 -6.42
N TRP A 178 -6.14 7.80 -7.54
CA TRP A 178 -7.31 6.93 -7.65
C TRP A 178 -7.14 5.63 -6.83
N SER A 179 -5.91 5.21 -6.55
CA SER A 179 -5.56 3.99 -5.82
C SER A 179 -5.73 4.29 -4.35
N SER A 180 -5.29 5.47 -3.93
CA SER A 180 -5.58 6.03 -2.61
C SER A 180 -7.09 6.21 -2.36
N GLY A 181 -7.83 6.70 -3.35
CA GLY A 181 -9.28 6.86 -3.23
C GLY A 181 -10.03 5.54 -3.21
N HIS A 182 -9.73 4.65 -4.16
CA HIS A 182 -10.24 3.28 -4.19
C HIS A 182 -9.99 2.58 -2.85
N PHE A 183 -8.76 2.62 -2.35
CA PHE A 183 -8.39 2.02 -1.07
C PHE A 183 -9.28 2.51 0.07
N TYR A 184 -9.49 3.83 0.20
CA TYR A 184 -10.38 4.37 1.25
C TYR A 184 -11.78 3.75 1.19
N PHE A 185 -12.41 3.76 0.01
CA PHE A 185 -13.80 3.30 -0.12
C PHE A 185 -13.92 1.80 0.08
N VAL A 186 -13.05 1.00 -0.53
CA VAL A 186 -13.09 -0.46 -0.37
C VAL A 186 -12.72 -0.88 1.04
N HIS A 187 -11.76 -0.21 1.67
CA HIS A 187 -11.36 -0.52 3.04
C HIS A 187 -12.49 -0.18 4.01
N ARG A 188 -13.14 0.98 3.87
CA ARG A 188 -14.32 1.33 4.67
C ARG A 188 -15.46 0.33 4.46
N LEU A 189 -15.67 -0.13 3.22
CA LEU A 189 -16.64 -1.19 2.91
C LEU A 189 -16.27 -2.53 3.59
N LEU A 190 -14.99 -2.91 3.62
CA LEU A 190 -14.50 -4.12 4.26
C LEU A 190 -14.70 -4.10 5.79
N HIS A 191 -14.83 -2.92 6.41
CA HIS A 191 -15.21 -2.77 7.82
C HIS A 191 -16.72 -2.89 8.09
N TRP A 192 -17.55 -3.01 7.06
CA TRP A 192 -18.96 -3.37 7.26
C TRP A 192 -19.05 -4.76 7.91
N PRO A 193 -19.82 -4.97 9.00
CA PRO A 193 -19.68 -6.16 9.86
C PRO A 193 -19.74 -7.53 9.17
N PRO A 194 -20.55 -7.76 8.12
CA PRO A 194 -20.50 -9.02 7.36
C PRO A 194 -19.16 -9.23 6.66
N LEU A 195 -18.71 -8.26 5.87
CA LEU A 195 -17.43 -8.33 5.16
C LEU A 195 -16.24 -8.37 6.11
N TYR A 196 -16.32 -7.64 7.22
CA TYR A 196 -15.28 -7.68 8.24
C TYR A 196 -15.10 -9.11 8.76
N ARG A 197 -16.19 -9.75 9.17
CA ARG A 197 -16.15 -11.11 9.73
C ARG A 197 -15.65 -12.15 8.73
N VAL A 198 -16.04 -12.06 7.46
CA VAL A 198 -15.71 -13.09 6.46
C VAL A 198 -14.40 -12.86 5.72
N ALA A 199 -13.90 -11.63 5.68
CA ALA A 199 -12.73 -11.28 4.87
C ALA A 199 -11.70 -10.47 5.67
N HIS A 200 -12.10 -9.34 6.25
CA HIS A 200 -11.15 -8.36 6.76
C HIS A 200 -10.55 -8.69 8.13
N ALA A 201 -11.24 -9.50 8.94
CA ALA A 201 -10.77 -9.93 10.25
C ALA A 201 -9.43 -10.67 10.17
N LEU A 202 -9.16 -11.37 9.05
CA LEU A 202 -7.88 -12.06 8.82
C LEU A 202 -6.72 -11.06 8.79
N HIS A 203 -6.85 -9.99 7.99
CA HIS A 203 -5.86 -8.93 7.93
C HIS A 203 -5.63 -8.30 9.31
N HIS A 204 -6.72 -8.00 10.04
CA HIS A 204 -6.69 -7.41 11.38
C HIS A 204 -6.19 -8.32 12.50
N LYS A 205 -5.96 -9.62 12.25
CA LYS A 205 -5.15 -10.44 13.16
C LYS A 205 -3.77 -9.81 13.36
N ASN A 206 -3.27 -9.05 12.38
CA ASN A 206 -1.99 -8.35 12.41
C ASN A 206 -2.03 -6.97 13.11
N ASN A 207 -2.64 -6.86 14.29
CA ASN A 207 -2.66 -5.63 15.11
C ASN A 207 -1.28 -5.00 15.42
N ASN A 208 -0.19 -5.73 15.19
CA ASN A 208 1.19 -5.26 15.17
C ASN A 208 1.79 -5.70 13.84
N PRO A 209 1.59 -4.94 12.75
CA PRO A 209 1.98 -5.38 11.42
C PRO A 209 3.50 -5.46 11.27
N GLN A 210 3.92 -6.28 10.32
CA GLN A 210 5.29 -6.41 9.84
C GLN A 210 5.27 -6.42 8.30
N PRO A 211 6.42 -6.38 7.59
CA PRO A 211 6.42 -6.22 6.13
C PRO A 211 5.51 -7.21 5.39
N TRP A 212 5.51 -8.48 5.78
CA TRP A 212 4.64 -9.50 5.16
C TRP A 212 3.14 -9.34 5.49
N SER A 213 2.76 -8.51 6.45
CA SER A 213 1.35 -8.26 6.79
C SER A 213 0.62 -7.39 5.77
N GLY A 214 1.36 -6.67 4.91
CA GLY A 214 0.79 -5.64 4.05
C GLY A 214 -0.34 -6.11 3.14
N ILE A 215 -0.18 -7.27 2.51
CA ILE A 215 -1.23 -7.92 1.72
C ILE A 215 -1.52 -9.33 2.26
N SER A 216 -1.37 -9.54 3.57
CA SER A 216 -1.84 -10.78 4.19
C SER A 216 -3.33 -10.65 4.49
N MET A 217 -4.15 -10.95 3.49
CA MET A 217 -5.60 -10.79 3.56
C MET A 217 -6.33 -12.09 3.14
N HIS A 218 -7.63 -12.14 3.41
CA HIS A 218 -8.48 -13.20 2.90
C HIS A 218 -8.66 -13.07 1.37
N PRO A 219 -8.85 -14.16 0.59
CA PRO A 219 -9.06 -14.09 -0.86
C PRO A 219 -10.18 -13.14 -1.30
N ILE A 220 -11.29 -13.08 -0.54
CA ILE A 220 -12.39 -12.13 -0.82
C ILE A 220 -11.91 -10.69 -0.71
N GLU A 221 -11.11 -10.38 0.31
CA GLU A 221 -10.53 -9.05 0.47
C GLU A 221 -9.55 -8.75 -0.64
N HIS A 222 -8.67 -9.69 -1.04
CA HIS A 222 -7.79 -9.50 -2.20
C HIS A 222 -8.56 -9.20 -3.48
N GLY A 223 -9.68 -9.90 -3.74
CA GLY A 223 -10.54 -9.62 -4.88
C GLY A 223 -11.05 -8.19 -4.88
N ILE A 224 -11.58 -7.74 -3.74
CA ILE A 224 -12.08 -6.36 -3.57
C ILE A 224 -10.93 -5.34 -3.64
N TYR A 225 -9.78 -5.62 -3.03
CA TYR A 225 -8.63 -4.73 -2.94
C TYR A 225 -7.94 -4.53 -4.30
N PHE A 226 -7.72 -5.60 -5.07
CA PHE A 226 -7.13 -5.52 -6.41
C PHE A 226 -8.14 -5.14 -7.51
N SER A 227 -9.43 -4.97 -7.18
CA SER A 227 -10.44 -4.49 -8.14
C SER A 227 -10.13 -3.11 -8.73
N VAL A 228 -9.19 -2.35 -8.17
CA VAL A 228 -8.72 -1.07 -8.75
C VAL A 228 -8.21 -1.22 -10.19
N PHE A 229 -7.72 -2.40 -10.57
CA PHE A 229 -7.27 -2.70 -11.95
C PHE A 229 -8.40 -2.55 -12.98
N VAL A 230 -9.65 -2.74 -12.57
CA VAL A 230 -10.84 -2.61 -13.43
C VAL A 230 -10.95 -1.22 -14.04
N LEU A 231 -10.38 -0.18 -13.40
CA LEU A 231 -10.36 1.17 -13.97
C LEU A 231 -9.64 1.21 -15.33
N PHE A 232 -8.60 0.40 -15.51
CA PHE A 232 -7.87 0.29 -16.77
C PHE A 232 -8.62 -0.47 -17.86
N TRP A 233 -9.77 -1.07 -17.53
CA TRP A 233 -10.65 -1.69 -18.52
C TRP A 233 -11.58 -0.67 -19.19
N PHE A 234 -11.69 0.52 -18.61
CA PHE A 234 -12.47 1.63 -19.14
C PHE A 234 -11.61 2.82 -19.56
N ILE A 235 -10.42 2.95 -19.00
CA ILE A 235 -9.51 4.06 -19.25
C ILE A 235 -8.23 3.52 -19.91
N PRO A 236 -8.05 3.75 -21.22
CA PRO A 236 -6.86 3.35 -21.96
C PRO A 236 -5.59 3.95 -21.36
N VAL A 237 -4.57 3.12 -21.13
CA VAL A 237 -3.25 3.59 -20.67
C VAL A 237 -2.13 2.74 -21.28
N HIS A 238 -0.90 3.17 -21.09
CA HIS A 238 0.26 2.32 -21.33
C HIS A 238 0.37 1.23 -20.24
N PRO A 239 0.71 -0.03 -20.58
CA PRO A 239 0.81 -1.15 -19.63
C PRO A 239 1.77 -0.95 -18.46
N VAL A 240 2.76 -0.07 -18.61
CA VAL A 240 3.64 0.38 -17.51
C VAL A 240 2.83 0.96 -16.34
N LEU A 241 1.73 1.68 -16.59
CA LEU A 241 0.87 2.21 -15.53
C LEU A 241 0.07 1.11 -14.81
N VAL A 242 -0.22 0.00 -15.52
CA VAL A 242 -0.82 -1.20 -14.93
C VAL A 242 0.13 -1.84 -13.92
N ILE A 243 1.42 -2.02 -14.28
CA ILE A 243 2.44 -2.51 -13.36
C ILE A 243 2.66 -1.55 -12.21
N LEU A 244 2.71 -0.25 -12.48
CA LEU A 244 2.87 0.78 -11.46
C LEU A 244 1.77 0.69 -10.40
N LEU A 245 0.50 0.57 -10.83
CA LEU A 245 -0.62 0.32 -9.92
C LEU A 245 -0.43 -0.97 -9.11
N GLY A 246 0.03 -2.03 -9.77
CA GLY A 246 0.42 -3.28 -9.12
C GLY A 246 1.46 -3.10 -8.02
N PHE A 247 2.45 -2.22 -8.19
CA PHE A 247 3.40 -1.92 -7.12
C PHE A 247 2.80 -1.13 -5.98
N PHE A 248 1.91 -0.18 -6.26
CA PHE A 248 1.18 0.53 -5.21
C PHE A 248 0.32 -0.40 -4.35
N GLN A 249 -0.35 -1.36 -4.97
CA GLN A 249 -1.24 -2.27 -4.23
C GLN A 249 -0.54 -3.53 -3.72
N GLY A 250 0.42 -4.08 -4.45
CA GLY A 250 1.07 -5.35 -4.11
C GLY A 250 2.35 -5.18 -3.29
N VAL A 251 3.20 -4.20 -3.61
CA VAL A 251 4.55 -4.06 -3.03
C VAL A 251 4.62 -2.99 -1.94
N SER A 252 4.04 -1.82 -2.20
CA SER A 252 4.03 -0.70 -1.26
C SER A 252 3.50 -1.06 0.14
N PRO A 253 2.48 -1.93 0.29
CA PRO A 253 2.01 -2.33 1.61
C PRO A 253 3.10 -2.99 2.46
N ALA A 254 4.06 -3.69 1.86
CA ALA A 254 5.17 -4.26 2.62
C ALA A 254 6.05 -3.19 3.27
N ILE A 255 6.15 -2.03 2.63
CA ILE A 255 6.88 -0.87 3.16
C ILE A 255 6.02 -0.18 4.23
N SER A 256 4.75 0.12 3.94
CA SER A 256 3.86 0.83 4.88
C SER A 256 3.51 0.01 6.14
N HIS A 257 3.58 -1.32 6.06
CA HIS A 257 3.37 -2.23 7.18
C HIS A 257 4.66 -2.66 7.86
N ALA A 258 5.80 -2.03 7.55
CA ALA A 258 7.07 -2.40 8.15
C ALA A 258 7.07 -2.34 9.69
N GLY A 259 6.17 -1.57 10.32
CA GLY A 259 6.03 -1.44 11.77
C GLY A 259 7.07 -0.52 12.42
N PHE A 260 7.83 0.20 11.58
CA PHE A 260 8.86 1.18 11.93
C PHE A 260 8.67 2.40 11.04
N GLY A 261 8.83 3.61 11.59
CA GLY A 261 8.69 4.86 10.82
C GLY A 261 9.86 5.13 9.86
N GLU A 262 11.01 4.54 10.09
CA GLU A 262 12.15 4.62 9.17
C GLU A 262 13.07 3.41 9.34
N VAL A 263 13.70 2.98 8.26
CA VAL A 263 14.81 2.03 8.27
C VAL A 263 16.12 2.81 8.38
N ARG A 264 16.95 2.43 9.35
CA ARG A 264 18.27 2.99 9.62
C ARG A 264 19.34 1.97 9.26
N LEU A 265 20.21 2.32 8.31
CA LEU A 265 21.38 1.53 7.93
C LEU A 265 22.64 2.34 8.21
N GLY A 266 23.43 1.88 9.19
CA GLY A 266 24.58 2.63 9.69
C GLY A 266 24.19 4.00 10.26
N ARG A 267 25.13 4.97 10.20
CA ARG A 267 24.94 6.30 10.82
C ARG A 267 24.18 7.30 9.95
N HIS A 268 24.18 7.12 8.62
CA HIS A 268 23.77 8.17 7.67
C HIS A 268 22.56 7.80 6.82
N LEU A 269 22.33 6.51 6.55
CA LEU A 269 21.25 6.12 5.66
C LEU A 269 19.96 5.92 6.46
N LYS A 270 19.02 6.85 6.26
CA LYS A 270 17.65 6.80 6.77
C LYS A 270 16.68 6.74 5.62
N ILE A 271 15.89 5.68 5.54
CA ILE A 271 14.89 5.45 4.49
C ILE A 271 13.52 5.47 5.16
N ALA A 272 12.61 6.31 4.68
CA ALA A 272 11.25 6.33 5.20
C ALA A 272 10.57 4.98 4.98
N ALA A 273 9.98 4.42 6.03
CA ALA A 273 9.27 3.15 5.99
C ALA A 273 8.09 3.22 6.96
N GLY A 274 7.15 2.29 6.84
CA GLY A 274 5.99 2.26 7.70
C GLY A 274 5.00 3.42 7.48
N ASP A 275 3.82 3.27 8.04
CA ASP A 275 2.81 4.31 8.05
C ASP A 275 2.17 4.43 9.44
N PRO A 276 2.53 5.46 10.23
CA PRO A 276 1.90 5.73 11.52
C PRO A 276 0.39 5.93 11.43
N PHE A 277 -0.12 6.47 10.31
CA PHE A 277 -1.55 6.69 10.09
C PHE A 277 -2.30 5.36 10.05
N HIS A 278 -1.80 4.42 9.25
CA HIS A 278 -2.34 3.07 9.15
C HIS A 278 -2.05 2.21 10.39
N GLN A 279 -0.94 2.44 11.10
CA GLN A 279 -0.68 1.77 12.38
C GLN A 279 -1.72 2.12 13.46
N ILE A 280 -2.22 3.36 13.46
CA ILE A 280 -3.34 3.80 14.31
C ILE A 280 -4.63 3.07 13.90
N HIS A 281 -4.87 2.90 12.60
CA HIS A 281 -5.98 2.11 12.08
C HIS A 281 -5.97 0.67 12.63
N HIS A 282 -4.84 -0.05 12.51
CA HIS A 282 -4.70 -1.42 13.07
C HIS A 282 -4.89 -1.51 14.59
N LYS A 283 -4.81 -0.38 15.31
CA LYS A 283 -4.99 -0.32 16.75
C LYS A 283 -6.44 -0.07 17.17
N TYR A 284 -7.15 0.78 16.42
CA TYR A 284 -8.48 1.25 16.79
C TYR A 284 -9.58 0.77 15.84
N TYR A 285 -9.26 0.29 14.65
CA TYR A 285 -10.15 -0.25 13.60
C TYR A 285 -11.15 0.74 13.00
N GLU A 286 -11.65 1.71 13.78
CA GLU A 286 -12.77 2.58 13.39
C GLU A 286 -12.37 3.94 12.80
N VAL A 287 -11.06 4.17 12.63
CA VAL A 287 -10.46 5.44 12.15
C VAL A 287 -9.40 5.17 11.08
N ASN A 288 -9.06 6.17 10.26
CA ASN A 288 -7.97 6.12 9.28
C ASN A 288 -8.12 5.00 8.24
N TYR A 289 -9.27 4.93 7.56
CA TYR A 289 -9.54 3.90 6.54
C TYR A 289 -8.74 4.12 5.25
N GLY A 290 -8.33 5.34 4.95
CA GLY A 290 -7.58 5.67 3.76
C GLY A 290 -6.09 5.70 4.02
N ASN A 291 -5.45 6.61 3.30
CA ASN A 291 -4.05 6.95 3.47
C ASN A 291 -3.91 8.47 3.57
N LYS A 292 -2.77 8.94 4.07
CA LYS A 292 -2.49 10.40 4.22
C LYS A 292 -2.84 11.22 2.96
N PRO A 293 -2.47 10.78 1.74
CA PRO A 293 -2.76 11.51 0.50
C PRO A 293 -4.23 11.61 0.15
N ALA A 294 -5.13 10.79 0.66
CA ALA A 294 -6.55 10.88 0.34
C ALA A 294 -7.29 11.71 1.41
N PRO A 295 -8.13 12.69 1.04
CA PRO A 295 -8.77 13.57 2.02
C PRO A 295 -9.97 12.91 2.70
N PHE A 296 -10.34 11.70 2.29
CA PHE A 296 -11.61 11.09 2.64
C PHE A 296 -11.78 10.85 4.13
N ASP A 297 -10.74 10.49 4.88
CA ASP A 297 -10.84 10.37 6.34
C ASP A 297 -11.18 11.70 7.01
N LYS A 298 -10.65 12.82 6.51
CA LYS A 298 -10.99 14.15 7.03
C LYS A 298 -12.39 14.58 6.59
N LEU A 299 -12.75 14.33 5.33
CA LEU A 299 -14.05 14.67 4.77
C LEU A 299 -15.20 13.91 5.45
N PHE A 300 -14.98 12.66 5.81
CA PHE A 300 -16.00 11.80 6.40
C PHE A 300 -15.83 11.56 7.91
N GLY A 301 -14.96 12.33 8.57
CA GLY A 301 -14.83 12.36 10.02
C GLY A 301 -14.20 11.11 10.66
N SER A 302 -13.38 10.36 9.92
CA SER A 302 -12.63 9.20 10.42
C SER A 302 -11.13 9.47 10.63
N TRP A 303 -10.68 10.72 10.51
CA TRP A 303 -9.27 11.10 10.72
C TRP A 303 -8.86 11.06 12.19
N HIS A 304 -7.73 10.42 12.48
CA HIS A 304 -7.10 10.36 13.79
C HIS A 304 -5.57 10.55 13.64
N ASP A 305 -5.05 11.64 14.18
CA ASP A 305 -3.64 12.03 14.05
C ASP A 305 -2.70 11.43 15.11
N GLY A 306 -3.24 10.76 16.12
CA GLY A 306 -2.46 10.09 17.17
C GLY A 306 -2.22 10.93 18.42
N THR A 307 -2.69 12.19 18.44
CA THR A 307 -2.57 13.10 19.59
C THR A 307 -3.34 12.61 20.82
N VAL A 308 -2.98 13.14 21.99
CA VAL A 308 -3.69 12.86 23.25
C VAL A 308 -5.13 13.35 23.15
N GLU A 309 -5.34 14.48 22.49
CA GLU A 309 -6.61 15.13 22.25
C GLU A 309 -7.49 14.26 21.34
N ALA A 310 -6.97 13.83 20.17
CA ALA A 310 -7.70 12.94 19.27
C ALA A 310 -8.07 11.62 19.95
N LYS A 311 -7.15 11.05 20.73
CA LYS A 311 -7.41 9.82 21.50
C LYS A 311 -8.50 10.01 22.55
N ARG A 312 -8.53 11.17 23.23
CA ARG A 312 -9.58 11.50 24.20
C ARG A 312 -10.93 11.66 23.51
N ALA A 313 -10.99 12.43 22.42
CA ALA A 313 -12.19 12.64 21.62
C ALA A 313 -12.78 11.32 21.14
N PHE A 314 -11.95 10.46 20.55
CA PHE A 314 -12.34 9.13 20.08
C PHE A 314 -12.94 8.25 21.19
N ARG A 315 -12.32 8.22 22.38
CA ARG A 315 -12.83 7.45 23.52
C ARG A 315 -14.19 7.97 24.00
N MET A 316 -14.37 9.30 24.03
CA MET A 316 -15.63 9.91 24.44
C MET A 316 -16.75 9.56 23.45
N GLN A 317 -16.48 9.65 22.14
CA GLN A 317 -17.44 9.28 21.10
C GLN A 317 -17.87 7.81 21.23
N ARG A 318 -16.91 6.89 21.35
CA ARG A 318 -17.21 5.46 21.50
C ARG A 318 -18.02 5.15 22.77
N ALA A 319 -17.73 5.83 23.88
CA ALA A 319 -18.49 5.68 25.11
C ALA A 319 -19.95 6.17 24.99
N GLN A 320 -20.22 7.15 24.13
CA GLN A 320 -21.58 7.60 23.83
C GLN A 320 -22.33 6.59 22.95
N THR A 321 -21.68 6.07 21.90
CA THR A 321 -22.30 5.08 21.00
C THR A 321 -22.63 3.76 21.68
N LEU A 322 -21.90 3.37 22.73
CA LEU A 322 -22.19 2.17 23.51
C LEU A 322 -23.31 2.35 24.55
N LYS A 323 -23.74 3.59 24.81
CA LYS A 323 -24.80 3.93 25.79
C LYS A 323 -26.17 4.16 25.15
N GLY A 324 -26.22 4.39 23.83
CA GLY A 324 -27.46 4.55 23.06
C GLY A 324 -27.82 3.27 22.33
#